data_AF-A0A6M8UAY8-F1
#
_entry.id   AF-A0A6M8UAY8-F1
#
_cell.length_a   1.000
_cell.length_b   1.000
_cell.length_c   1.000
_cell.angle_alpha   90.00
_cell.angle_beta   90.00
_cell.angle_gamma   90.00
#
_symmetry.space_group_name_H-M   'P 1'
#
loop_
_entity.id
_entity.type
_entity.pdbx_description
1 polymer ?
#
loop_
_entity_poly.entity_id
_entity_poly.type
_entity_poly.pdbx_seq_one_letter_code
_entity_poly.pdbx_strand_id
1 'polypeptide(L)' 'MTINSFAENDVQYSDLQTNKAEIPQEIIKNGFKPPIKMPDGSVQLGDPLPAQYLNFLLNEIFVRLSDLENK' A
#
# COMPACT_ATOMS: atom_id res chain seq x y z
N MET A 1 7.78 21.81 10.79
CA MET A 1 8.55 21.39 9.61
C MET A 1 7.59 20.57 8.77
N THR A 2 7.15 21.08 7.61
CA THR A 2 6.22 20.35 6.76
C THR A 2 6.97 19.17 6.17
N ILE A 3 6.65 17.95 6.61
CA ILE A 3 7.19 16.73 6.02
C ILE A 3 6.38 16.51 4.74
N ASN A 4 6.90 16.96 3.60
CA ASN A 4 6.28 16.65 2.31
C ASN A 4 6.53 15.16 2.02
N SER A 5 5.54 14.32 2.29
CA SER A 5 5.66 12.88 2.09
C SER A 5 5.77 12.58 0.60
N PHE A 6 6.70 11.71 0.20
CA PHE A 6 6.78 11.26 -1.20
C PHE A 6 5.44 10.70 -1.70
N ALA A 7 4.68 10.05 -0.81
CA ALA A 7 3.38 9.48 -1.13
C ALA A 7 2.24 10.51 -1.21
N GLU A 8 2.45 11.76 -0.79
CA GLU A 8 1.44 12.82 -0.87
C GLU A 8 1.18 13.23 -2.32
N ASN A 9 2.25 13.29 -3.12
CA ASN A 9 2.19 13.76 -4.49
C ASN A 9 1.87 12.60 -5.44
N ASP A 10 0.93 12.80 -6.36
CA ASP A 10 0.68 11.83 -7.44
C ASP A 10 1.78 11.97 -8.49
N VAL A 11 2.51 10.88 -8.74
CA VAL A 11 3.63 10.85 -9.69
C VAL A 11 3.41 9.71 -10.68
N GLN A 12 3.56 10.03 -11.96
CA GLN A 12 3.64 9.06 -13.05
C GLN A 12 5.06 9.01 -13.59
N TYR A 13 5.61 7.81 -13.66
CA TYR A 13 6.95 7.55 -14.19
C TYR A 13 6.93 7.44 -15.73
N SER A 14 8.12 7.48 -16.35
CA SER A 14 8.29 7.45 -17.81
C SER A 14 7.77 6.15 -18.47
N ASP A 15 7.64 5.08 -17.69
CA ASP A 15 7.09 3.79 -18.11
C ASP A 15 5.58 3.66 -17.83
N LEU A 16 4.92 4.78 -17.52
CA LEU A 16 3.49 4.91 -17.20
C LEU A 16 3.06 4.33 -15.85
N GLN A 17 3.99 3.79 -15.05
CA GLN A 17 3.66 3.37 -13.69
C GLN A 17 3.31 4.58 -12.82
N THR A 18 2.37 4.41 -11.90
CA THR A 18 2.07 5.42 -10.87
C THR A 18 2.83 5.11 -9.58
N ASN A 19 3.06 6.12 -8.74
CA ASN A 19 3.66 5.92 -7.42
C ASN A 19 2.66 5.38 -6.39
N LYS A 20 1.35 5.55 -6.62
CA LYS A 20 0.26 5.02 -5.79
C LYS A 20 -0.76 4.29 -6.66
N ALA A 21 -1.40 3.29 -6.07
CA ALA A 21 -2.53 2.60 -6.66
C ALA A 21 -3.53 2.26 -5.57
N GLU A 22 -4.82 2.34 -5.89
CA GLU A 22 -5.87 1.95 -4.97
C GLU A 22 -5.75 0.47 -4.62
N ILE A 23 -5.99 0.17 -3.35
CA ILE A 23 -5.92 -1.19 -2.84
C ILE A 23 -7.30 -1.83 -3.03
N PRO A 24 -7.39 -3.06 -3.56
CA PRO A 24 -8.65 -3.78 -3.66
C PRO A 24 -9.41 -3.81 -2.33
N GLN A 25 -10.73 -3.57 -2.37
CA GLN A 25 -11.58 -3.50 -1.18
C GLN A 25 -11.52 -4.77 -0.32
N GLU A 26 -11.33 -5.93 -0.95
CA GLU A 26 -11.16 -7.20 -0.23
C GLU A 26 -9.90 -7.20 0.64
N ILE A 27 -8.78 -6.68 0.13
CA ILE A 27 -7.51 -6.56 0.86
C ILE A 27 -7.63 -5.52 1.99
N ILE A 28 -8.33 -4.40 1.74
CA ILE A 28 -8.58 -3.41 2.81
C ILE A 28 -9.37 -4.04 3.96
N LYS A 29 -10.37 -4.87 3.65
CA LYS A 29 -11.25 -5.50 4.64
C LYS A 29 -10.57 -6.64 5.39
N ASN A 30 -9.85 -7.50 4.67
CA ASN A 30 -9.37 -8.79 5.21
C ASN A 30 -7.84 -8.83 5.43
N GLY A 31 -7.11 -7.80 4.98
CA GLY A 31 -5.65 -7.80 4.95
C GLY A 31 -5.08 -8.58 3.75
N PHE A 32 -3.75 -8.59 3.66
CA PHE A 32 -3.02 -9.38 2.66
C PHE A 32 -2.93 -10.84 3.09
N LYS A 33 -3.29 -11.76 2.19
CA LYS A 33 -3.11 -13.20 2.38
C LYS A 33 -1.62 -13.57 2.29
N PRO A 34 -1.03 -14.22 3.31
CA PRO A 34 0.34 -14.68 3.22
C PRO A 34 0.47 -15.90 2.29
N PRO A 35 1.65 -16.13 1.70
CA PRO A 35 1.93 -17.40 1.03
C PRO A 35 1.92 -18.56 2.04
N ILE A 36 1.43 -19.72 1.61
CA ILE A 36 1.28 -20.91 2.48
C ILE A 36 2.11 -22.05 1.89
N LYS A 37 2.90 -22.72 2.73
CA LYS A 37 3.60 -23.94 2.33
C LYS A 37 2.69 -25.15 2.54
N MET A 38 2.51 -25.93 1.48
CA MET A 38 1.63 -27.10 1.46
C MET A 38 2.37 -28.36 1.95
N PRO A 39 1.65 -29.43 2.38
CA PRO A 39 2.27 -30.68 2.85
C PRO A 39 3.13 -31.40 1.82
N ASP A 40 2.84 -31.22 0.52
CA ASP A 40 3.62 -31.76 -0.60
C ASP A 40 4.91 -30.95 -0.90
N GLY A 41 5.16 -29.89 -0.12
CA GLY A 41 6.31 -29.01 -0.28
C GLY A 41 6.10 -27.85 -1.25
N SER A 42 4.97 -27.79 -1.96
CA SER A 42 4.63 -26.67 -2.83
C SER A 42 4.26 -25.40 -2.05
N VAL A 43 4.26 -24.25 -2.72
CA VAL A 43 3.86 -22.95 -2.13
C VAL A 43 2.59 -22.47 -2.82
N GLN A 44 1.52 -22.32 -2.05
CA GLN A 44 0.36 -21.54 -2.46
C GLN A 44 0.71 -20.05 -2.37
N LEU A 45 0.62 -19.35 -3.49
CA LEU A 45 0.88 -17.91 -3.55
C LEU A 45 -0.11 -17.13 -2.68
N GLY A 46 0.42 -16.13 -1.97
CA GLY A 46 -0.35 -15.11 -1.27
C GLY A 46 -0.64 -13.90 -2.15
N ASP A 47 -1.16 -12.86 -1.55
CA ASP A 47 -1.38 -11.58 -2.22
C ASP A 47 -0.06 -10.83 -2.43
N PRO A 48 0.15 -10.19 -3.59
CA PRO A 48 1.29 -9.31 -3.78
C PRO A 48 1.12 -8.03 -2.95
N LEU A 49 2.24 -7.48 -2.47
CA LEU A 49 2.31 -6.13 -1.88
C LEU A 49 3.17 -5.22 -2.79
N PRO A 50 2.60 -4.65 -3.86
CA PRO A 50 3.31 -3.69 -4.70
C PRO A 50 3.68 -2.42 -3.92
N ALA A 51 4.79 -1.78 -4.32
CA ALA A 51 5.23 -0.51 -3.74
C ALA A 51 4.13 0.59 -3.81
N GLN A 52 3.32 0.56 -4.87
CA GLN A 52 2.17 1.44 -5.05
C GLN A 52 1.13 1.34 -3.93
N TYR A 53 0.83 0.12 -3.48
CA TYR A 53 -0.11 -0.11 -2.38
C TYR A 53 0.50 0.32 -1.05
N LEU A 54 1.80 0.08 -0.85
CA LEU A 54 2.51 0.56 0.34
C LEU A 54 2.48 2.10 0.41
N ASN A 55 2.76 2.78 -0.70
CA ASN A 55 2.69 4.25 -0.77
C ASN A 55 1.27 4.75 -0.48
N PHE A 56 0.24 4.07 -1.00
CA PHE A 56 -1.15 4.42 -0.70
C PHE A 56 -1.45 4.30 0.81
N LEU A 57 -1.08 3.18 1.45
CA LEU A 57 -1.29 2.97 2.89
C LEU A 57 -0.56 4.02 3.74
N LEU A 58 0.71 4.30 3.42
CA LEU A 58 1.51 5.28 4.16
C LEU A 58 0.95 6.70 4.01
N ASN A 59 0.47 7.06 2.82
CA ASN A 59 -0.20 8.33 2.60
C ASN A 59 -1.47 8.45 3.45
N GLU A 60 -2.33 7.44 3.42
CA GLU A 60 -3.56 7.41 4.23
C GLU A 60 -3.28 7.56 5.73
N ILE A 61 -2.26 6.87 6.23
CA ILE A 61 -1.83 6.99 7.64
C ILE A 61 -1.35 8.40 7.94
N PHE A 62 -0.51 8.97 7.07
CA PHE A 62 0.03 10.31 7.26
C PHE A 62 -1.07 11.39 7.26
N VAL A 63 -2.04 11.30 6.34
CA VAL A 63 -3.20 12.20 6.29
C VAL A 63 -4.01 12.10 7.57
N ARG A 64 -4.34 10.89 8.03
CA ARG A 64 -5.10 10.69 9.27
C ARG A 64 -4.37 11.20 10.50
N LEU A 65 -3.05 11.00 10.59
CA LEU A 65 -2.24 11.52 11.69
C LEU A 65 -2.22 13.05 11.67
N SER A 66 -2.04 13.66 10.49
CA SER A 66 -2.09 15.11 10.33
C SER A 66 -3.45 15.69 10.74
N ASP A 67 -4.55 15.02 10.38
CA ASP A 67 -5.91 15.43 10.78
C ASP A 67 -6.13 15.33 12.30
N LEU A 68 -5.46 14.39 12.98
CA LEU A 68 -5.53 14.23 14.42
C LEU A 68 -4.68 15.27 15.17
N GLU A 69 -3.49 15.58 14.66
CA GLU A 69 -2.59 16.59 15.25
C GLU A 69 -3.11 18.03 15.09
N ASN A 70 -3.94 18.28 14.07
CA ASN A 70 -4.57 19.59 13.81
C ASN A 70 -5.93 19.78 14.52
N LYS A 71 -6.35 18.85 15.37
CA LYS A 71 -7.56 18.94 16.22
C LYS A 71 -7.22 19.34 17.65
#